data_AF-A0A9Q6ZGG9-F1
#
_entry.id   AF-A0A9Q6ZGG9-F1
#
_cell.length_a   1.000
_cell.length_b   1.000
_cell.length_c   1.000
_cell.angle_alpha   90.00
_cell.angle_beta   90.00
_cell.angle_gamma   90.00
#
_symmetry.space_group_name_H-M   'P 1'
#
loop_
_entity.id
_entity.type
_entity.pdbx_description
1 polymer ?
#
loop_
_entity_poly.entity_id
_entity_poly.type
_entity_poly.pdbx_seq_one_letter_code
_entity_poly.pdbx_strand_id
1 'polypeptide(L)'
;MEQKTAQPKRIGSQKFLEEDATLGSIYASMDFLLDALAEDLNRPVPSKEPAFLYMLNDRICLVRSLVKELECTKRLLTTIDRDFLGEDSATPLRGTELDRADALLQTLLKMLSRDTPTAEGCHELANQAQVPPSPQAHIYFFTKLYQQVHDFPMRLFRAPEQREDMLHAIQDALDNAVILEG
;
A
#
# COMPACT_ATOMS: atom_id res chain seq x y z
N MET A 1 21.59 -13.03 45.13
CA MET A 1 20.29 -13.62 44.72
C MET A 1 19.25 -12.63 45.22
N GLU A 2 18.46 -11.96 44.41
CA GLU A 2 17.65 -12.45 43.30
C GLU A 2 17.70 -11.48 42.09
N GLN A 3 17.83 -12.05 40.88
CA GLN A 3 17.61 -11.35 39.62
C GLN A 3 16.10 -11.24 39.40
N LYS A 4 15.56 -10.03 39.37
CA LYS A 4 14.24 -9.76 38.77
C LYS A 4 14.42 -9.59 37.27
N THR A 5 14.18 -10.66 36.52
CA THR A 5 13.95 -10.64 35.08
C THR A 5 12.70 -9.82 34.77
N ALA A 6 12.89 -8.61 34.25
CA ALA A 6 11.81 -7.83 33.64
C ALA A 6 11.54 -8.40 32.23
N GLN A 7 10.37 -8.99 32.04
CA GLN A 7 9.88 -9.38 30.71
C GLN A 7 9.69 -8.16 29.80
N PRO A 8 9.93 -8.27 28.48
CA PRO A 8 9.65 -7.19 27.55
C PRO A 8 8.14 -7.08 27.31
N LYS A 9 7.62 -5.87 27.44
CA LYS A 9 6.22 -5.47 27.16
C LYS A 9 5.88 -5.72 25.68
N ARG A 10 5.03 -6.70 25.42
CA ARG A 10 4.39 -7.00 24.11
C ARG A 10 3.33 -5.96 23.73
N ILE A 11 3.71 -4.69 23.56
CA ILE A 11 2.74 -3.63 23.18
C ILE A 11 2.49 -3.61 21.66
N GLY A 12 3.42 -4.13 20.83
CA GLY A 12 3.25 -4.19 19.37
C GLY A 12 2.28 -5.26 18.87
N SER A 13 2.08 -6.36 19.61
CA SER A 13 1.38 -7.54 19.09
C SER A 13 -0.15 -7.40 19.05
N GLN A 14 -0.73 -6.52 19.87
CA GLN A 14 -2.19 -6.40 19.99
C GLN A 14 -2.79 -5.45 18.95
N LYS A 15 -2.10 -4.34 18.64
CA LYS A 15 -2.51 -3.40 17.59
C LYS A 15 -2.45 -4.02 16.19
N PHE A 16 -1.41 -4.83 15.94
CA PHE A 16 -1.27 -5.55 14.67
C PHE A 16 -2.47 -6.49 14.41
N LEU A 17 -2.96 -7.17 15.45
CA LEU A 17 -4.13 -8.05 15.36
C LEU A 17 -5.44 -7.28 15.11
N GLU A 18 -5.58 -6.06 15.65
CA GLU A 18 -6.76 -5.21 15.43
C GLU A 18 -6.83 -4.66 14.00
N GLU A 19 -5.69 -4.26 13.42
CA GLU A 19 -5.62 -3.80 12.03
C GLU A 19 -5.93 -4.92 11.04
N ASP A 20 -5.36 -6.11 11.26
CA ASP A 20 -5.61 -7.27 10.41
C ASP A 20 -7.09 -7.72 10.51
N ALA A 21 -7.68 -7.65 11.70
CA ALA A 21 -9.11 -7.90 11.88
C ALA A 21 -9.98 -6.86 11.17
N THR A 22 -9.54 -5.60 11.13
CA THR A 22 -10.23 -4.52 10.41
C THR A 22 -10.22 -4.79 8.92
N LEU A 23 -9.04 -5.04 8.33
CA LEU A 23 -8.89 -5.39 6.91
C LEU A 23 -9.71 -6.64 6.54
N GLY A 24 -9.67 -7.67 7.38
CA GLY A 24 -10.49 -8.88 7.22
C GLY A 24 -12.00 -8.58 7.21
N SER A 25 -12.47 -7.66 8.05
CA SER A 25 -13.88 -7.25 8.09
C SER A 25 -14.30 -6.49 6.84
N ILE A 26 -13.40 -5.69 6.26
CA ILE A 26 -13.64 -5.00 4.98
C ILE A 26 -13.74 -6.04 3.86
N TYR A 27 -12.85 -7.03 3.79
CA TYR A 27 -12.96 -8.11 2.80
C TYR A 27 -14.26 -8.90 2.90
N ALA A 28 -14.62 -9.33 4.11
CA ALA A 28 -15.87 -10.06 4.34
C ALA A 28 -17.09 -9.24 3.88
N SER A 29 -17.08 -7.93 4.13
CA SER A 29 -18.14 -7.02 3.68
C SER A 29 -18.17 -6.88 2.15
N MET A 30 -17.02 -6.79 1.50
CA MET A 30 -16.93 -6.72 0.04
C MET A 30 -17.39 -8.04 -0.62
N ASP A 31 -16.97 -9.19 -0.10
CA ASP A 31 -17.40 -10.50 -0.61
C ASP A 31 -18.92 -10.67 -0.46
N PHE A 32 -19.48 -10.32 0.70
CA PHE A 32 -20.93 -10.31 0.91
C PHE A 32 -21.67 -9.45 -0.13
N LEU A 33 -21.18 -8.23 -0.41
CA LEU A 33 -21.79 -7.34 -1.40
C LEU A 33 -21.67 -7.88 -2.83
N LEU A 34 -20.52 -8.46 -3.18
CA LEU A 34 -20.30 -9.07 -4.50
C LEU A 34 -21.22 -10.28 -4.71
N ASP A 35 -21.39 -11.13 -3.70
CA ASP A 35 -22.30 -12.28 -3.72
C ASP A 35 -23.76 -11.84 -3.89
N ALA A 36 -24.18 -10.82 -3.13
CA ALA A 36 -25.54 -10.27 -3.24
C ALA A 36 -25.82 -9.65 -4.62
N LEU A 37 -24.83 -8.97 -5.21
CA LEU A 37 -24.94 -8.41 -6.56
C LEU A 37 -24.95 -9.49 -7.63
N ALA A 38 -24.14 -10.53 -7.47
CA ALA A 38 -24.15 -11.68 -8.38
C ALA A 38 -25.50 -12.40 -8.32
N GLU A 39 -26.09 -12.57 -7.13
CA GLU A 39 -27.44 -13.13 -7.00
C GLU A 39 -28.47 -12.30 -7.75
N ASP A 40 -28.49 -10.97 -7.56
CA ASP A 40 -29.48 -10.08 -8.19
C ASP A 40 -29.32 -10.00 -9.71
N LEU A 41 -28.07 -9.94 -10.21
CA LEU A 41 -27.78 -9.94 -11.65
C LEU A 41 -28.23 -11.24 -12.34
N ASN A 42 -28.22 -12.37 -11.63
CA ASN A 42 -28.63 -13.67 -12.15
C ASN A 42 -30.13 -13.93 -12.05
N ARG A 43 -30.91 -13.02 -11.46
CA ARG A 43 -32.38 -13.16 -11.40
C ARG A 43 -33.00 -12.96 -12.79
N PRO A 44 -34.11 -13.65 -13.10
CA PRO A 44 -34.84 -13.44 -14.36
C PRO A 44 -35.27 -11.99 -14.58
N VAL A 45 -35.56 -11.26 -13.49
CA VAL A 45 -35.81 -9.82 -13.47
C VAL A 45 -35.00 -9.23 -12.31
N PRO A 46 -33.84 -8.61 -12.57
CA PRO A 46 -33.02 -7.97 -11.54
C PRO A 46 -33.75 -6.82 -10.84
N SER A 47 -33.39 -6.53 -9.60
CA SER A 47 -34.05 -5.48 -8.80
C SER A 47 -33.85 -4.05 -9.32
N LYS A 48 -32.78 -3.85 -10.12
CA LYS A 48 -32.37 -2.59 -10.75
C LYS A 48 -31.93 -2.83 -12.19
N GLU A 49 -31.67 -1.74 -12.90
CA GLU A 49 -31.10 -1.80 -14.24
C GLU A 49 -29.76 -2.56 -14.23
N PRO A 50 -29.57 -3.58 -15.11
CA PRO A 50 -28.34 -4.36 -15.13
C PRO A 50 -27.07 -3.51 -15.29
N ALA A 51 -27.13 -2.44 -16.09
CA ALA A 51 -26.00 -1.53 -16.27
C ALA A 51 -25.53 -0.89 -14.96
N PHE A 52 -26.46 -0.50 -14.08
CA PHE A 52 -26.14 0.04 -12.76
C PHE A 52 -25.51 -1.03 -11.86
N LEU A 53 -26.07 -2.24 -11.87
CA LEU A 53 -25.55 -3.36 -11.07
C LEU A 53 -24.12 -3.78 -11.49
N TYR A 54 -23.83 -3.82 -12.80
CA TYR A 54 -22.48 -4.06 -13.30
C TYR A 54 -21.51 -2.94 -12.92
N MET A 55 -21.95 -1.67 -12.99
CA MET A 55 -21.13 -0.53 -12.53
C MET A 55 -20.81 -0.67 -11.04
N LEU A 56 -21.79 -1.02 -10.21
CA LEU A 56 -21.57 -1.20 -8.77
C LEU A 56 -20.61 -2.36 -8.48
N ASN A 57 -20.77 -3.49 -9.16
CA ASN A 57 -19.85 -4.62 -9.09
C ASN A 57 -18.41 -4.20 -9.45
N ASP A 58 -18.24 -3.49 -10.56
CA ASP A 58 -16.93 -2.97 -10.97
C ASP A 58 -16.28 -2.07 -9.91
N ARG A 59 -17.06 -1.16 -9.28
CA ARG A 59 -16.59 -0.29 -8.21
C ARG A 59 -16.20 -1.05 -6.95
N ILE A 60 -16.97 -2.06 -6.54
CA ILE A 60 -16.61 -2.89 -5.38
C ILE A 60 -15.35 -3.70 -5.67
N CYS A 61 -15.21 -4.25 -6.88
CA CYS A 61 -13.98 -4.90 -7.32
C CYS A 61 -12.78 -3.95 -7.27
N LEU A 62 -12.96 -2.67 -7.63
CA LEU A 62 -11.91 -1.65 -7.52
C LEU A 62 -11.49 -1.39 -6.08
N VAL A 63 -12.47 -1.20 -5.18
CA VAL A 63 -12.19 -1.03 -3.74
C VAL A 63 -11.44 -2.24 -3.20
N ARG A 64 -11.86 -3.46 -3.58
CA ARG A 64 -11.16 -4.70 -3.19
C ARG A 64 -9.70 -4.73 -3.64
N SER A 65 -9.42 -4.29 -4.87
CA SER A 65 -8.05 -4.15 -5.37
C SER A 65 -7.27 -3.14 -4.52
N LEU A 66 -7.83 -1.97 -4.24
CA LEU A 66 -7.15 -0.93 -3.43
C LEU A 66 -6.87 -1.39 -2.00
N VAL A 67 -7.77 -2.13 -1.38
CA VAL A 67 -7.55 -2.73 -0.05
C VAL A 67 -6.39 -3.73 -0.10
N LYS A 68 -6.32 -4.56 -1.16
CA LYS A 68 -5.18 -5.47 -1.36
C LYS A 68 -3.86 -4.70 -1.49
N GLU A 69 -3.87 -3.60 -2.23
CA GLU A 69 -2.68 -2.76 -2.37
C GLU A 69 -2.26 -2.11 -1.05
N LEU A 70 -3.23 -1.68 -0.22
CA LEU A 70 -2.97 -1.19 1.13
C LEU A 70 -2.29 -2.26 2.00
N GLU A 71 -2.74 -3.51 1.94
CA GLU A 71 -2.08 -4.63 2.64
C GLU A 71 -0.66 -4.87 2.14
N CYS A 72 -0.46 -4.86 0.82
CA CYS A 72 0.87 -5.01 0.22
C CYS A 72 1.81 -3.90 0.70
N THR A 73 1.35 -2.65 0.72
CA THR A 73 2.12 -1.50 1.20
C THR A 73 2.41 -1.63 2.70
N LYS A 74 1.44 -2.04 3.53
CA LYS A 74 1.67 -2.33 4.96
C LYS A 74 2.76 -3.38 5.16
N ARG A 75 2.71 -4.49 4.41
CA ARG A 75 3.72 -5.57 4.47
C ARG A 75 5.09 -5.11 4.00
N LEU A 76 5.15 -4.26 2.97
CA LEU A 76 6.38 -3.63 2.50
C LEU A 76 7.02 -2.82 3.63
N LEU A 77 6.27 -1.90 4.25
CA LEU A 77 6.78 -1.06 5.33
C LEU A 77 7.20 -1.88 6.55
N THR A 78 6.42 -2.90 6.92
CA THR A 78 6.77 -3.83 8.00
C THR A 78 8.10 -4.56 7.72
N THR A 79 8.31 -4.96 6.47
CA THR A 79 9.56 -5.61 6.05
C THR A 79 10.73 -4.63 6.12
N ILE A 80 10.52 -3.38 5.68
CA ILE A 80 11.54 -2.34 5.75
C ILE A 80 11.93 -2.07 7.20
N ASP A 81 10.93 -1.90 8.07
CA ASP A 81 11.14 -1.63 9.49
C ASP A 81 11.86 -2.80 10.19
N ARG A 82 11.59 -4.05 9.78
CA ARG A 82 12.26 -5.22 10.36
C ARG A 82 13.71 -5.37 9.88
N ASP A 83 13.96 -5.14 8.59
CA ASP A 83 15.21 -5.55 7.94
C ASP A 83 16.23 -4.40 7.85
N PHE A 84 15.79 -3.14 7.94
CA PHE A 84 16.65 -1.95 7.78
C PHE A 84 16.58 -0.95 8.94
N LEU A 85 15.60 -1.05 9.83
CA LEU A 85 15.55 -0.22 11.04
C LEU A 85 16.46 -0.87 12.09
N GLY A 86 17.66 -0.32 12.28
CA GLY A 86 18.56 -0.75 13.36
C GLY A 86 17.99 -0.42 14.74
N GLU A 87 18.43 -1.15 15.78
CA GLU A 87 17.99 -0.92 17.19
C GLU A 87 18.25 0.51 17.69
N ASP A 88 19.16 1.25 17.04
CA ASP A 88 19.58 2.62 17.38
C ASP A 88 18.86 3.74 16.60
N SER A 89 17.80 3.45 15.84
CA SER A 89 17.09 4.51 15.09
C SER A 89 16.45 5.51 16.06
N ALA A 90 17.05 6.70 16.20
CA ALA A 90 16.64 7.74 17.14
C ALA A 90 15.27 8.37 16.82
N THR A 91 14.70 8.10 15.65
CA THR A 91 13.43 8.68 15.21
C THR A 91 12.30 7.68 15.42
N PRO A 92 11.40 7.90 16.40
CA PRO A 92 10.22 7.05 16.56
C PRO A 92 9.31 7.20 15.33
N LEU A 93 8.88 6.06 14.81
CA LEU A 93 7.91 5.99 13.71
C LEU A 93 6.62 6.71 14.11
N ARG A 94 6.11 7.57 13.23
CA ARG A 94 4.83 8.28 13.44
C ARG A 94 3.66 7.47 12.90
N GLY A 95 2.62 7.32 13.72
CA GLY A 95 1.39 6.60 13.36
C GLY A 95 1.52 5.08 13.51
N THR A 96 0.46 4.36 13.17
CA THR A 96 0.54 2.90 13.01
C THR A 96 1.11 2.53 11.64
N GLU A 97 1.45 1.25 11.44
CA GLU A 97 1.88 0.74 10.14
C GLU A 97 0.78 0.92 9.08
N LEU A 98 -0.49 0.74 9.45
CA LEU A 98 -1.62 0.98 8.57
C LEU A 98 -1.76 2.46 8.21
N ASP A 99 -1.59 3.38 9.15
CA ASP A 99 -1.63 4.82 8.87
C ASP A 99 -0.55 5.25 7.87
N ARG A 100 0.67 4.72 8.02
CA ARG A 100 1.77 4.98 7.08
C ARG A 100 1.51 4.39 5.70
N ALA A 101 0.97 3.18 5.66
CA ALA A 101 0.63 2.52 4.41
C ALA A 101 -0.50 3.27 3.66
N ASP A 102 -1.52 3.71 4.37
CA ASP A 102 -2.62 4.52 3.82
C ASP A 102 -2.10 5.86 3.30
N ALA A 103 -1.28 6.57 4.08
CA ALA A 103 -0.67 7.82 3.64
C ALA A 103 0.17 7.65 2.37
N LEU A 104 1.02 6.62 2.31
CA LEU A 104 1.83 6.32 1.13
C LEU A 104 0.96 6.00 -0.09
N LEU A 105 -0.05 5.14 0.06
CA LEU A 105 -0.94 4.77 -1.03
C LEU A 105 -1.77 5.97 -1.52
N GLN A 106 -2.25 6.81 -0.61
CA GLN A 106 -2.97 8.03 -0.99
C GLN A 106 -2.10 9.03 -1.75
N THR A 107 -0.85 9.24 -1.34
CA THR A 107 0.08 10.11 -2.08
C THR A 107 0.40 9.51 -3.44
N LEU A 108 0.64 8.20 -3.52
CA LEU A 108 0.87 7.51 -4.79
C LEU A 108 -0.33 7.67 -5.75
N LEU A 109 -1.56 7.43 -5.28
CA LEU A 109 -2.78 7.60 -6.08
C LEU A 109 -3.00 9.06 -6.54
N LYS A 110 -2.57 10.06 -5.74
CA LYS A 110 -2.59 11.47 -6.15
C LYS A 110 -1.59 11.72 -7.28
N MET A 111 -0.36 11.23 -7.15
CA MET A 111 0.65 11.37 -8.20
C MET A 111 0.18 10.70 -9.50
N LEU A 112 -0.45 9.53 -9.42
CA LEU A 112 -1.02 8.84 -10.58
C LEU A 112 -2.14 9.59 -11.30
N SER A 113 -2.86 10.48 -10.59
CA SER A 113 -4.05 11.14 -11.13
C SER A 113 -3.84 12.60 -11.55
N ARG A 114 -2.82 13.29 -11.04
CA ARG A 114 -2.72 14.76 -11.15
C ARG A 114 -1.34 15.30 -11.48
N ASP A 115 -0.27 14.61 -11.10
CA ASP A 115 1.08 15.17 -11.14
C ASP A 115 1.91 14.50 -12.23
N THR A 116 2.92 15.22 -12.76
CA THR A 116 3.98 14.59 -13.56
C THR A 116 4.93 13.91 -12.58
N PRO A 117 5.05 12.58 -12.59
CA PRO A 117 5.91 11.88 -11.64
C PRO A 117 7.38 12.21 -11.93
N THR A 118 8.17 12.39 -10.87
CA THR A 118 9.63 12.63 -10.96
C THR A 118 10.37 11.77 -9.96
N ALA A 119 11.67 11.58 -10.18
CA ALA A 119 12.54 10.86 -9.26
C ALA A 119 12.58 11.51 -7.87
N GLU A 120 12.62 12.85 -7.82
CA GLU A 120 12.58 13.61 -6.57
C GLU A 120 11.27 13.37 -5.82
N GLY A 121 10.13 13.37 -6.52
CA GLY A 121 8.83 13.03 -5.93
C GLY A 121 8.81 11.62 -5.35
N CYS A 122 9.48 10.65 -5.99
CA CYS A 122 9.63 9.30 -5.46
C CYS A 122 10.50 9.27 -4.19
N HIS A 123 11.58 10.06 -4.12
CA HIS A 123 12.35 10.21 -2.88
C HIS A 123 11.52 10.87 -1.76
N GLU A 124 10.69 11.85 -2.08
CA GLU A 124 9.75 12.43 -1.12
C GLU A 124 8.75 11.40 -0.60
N LEU A 125 8.26 10.48 -1.44
CA LEU A 125 7.44 9.35 -1.00
C LEU A 125 8.17 8.46 0.01
N ALA A 126 9.43 8.11 -0.26
CA ALA A 126 10.24 7.31 0.66
C ALA A 126 10.42 8.02 2.02
N ASN A 127 10.68 9.33 2.00
CA ASN A 127 10.78 10.16 3.21
C ASN A 127 9.47 10.22 3.98
N GLN A 128 8.33 10.43 3.30
CA GLN A 128 7.00 10.44 3.92
C GLN A 128 6.65 9.08 4.55
N ALA A 129 7.03 8.00 3.86
CA ALA A 129 6.89 6.63 4.34
C ALA A 129 7.88 6.29 5.48
N GLN A 130 8.78 7.21 5.84
CA GLN A 130 9.81 7.02 6.86
C GLN A 130 10.72 5.83 6.56
N VAL A 131 11.04 5.61 5.27
CA VAL A 131 12.04 4.63 4.86
C VAL A 131 13.40 5.07 5.39
N PRO A 132 14.21 4.17 5.99
CA PRO A 132 15.54 4.52 6.45
C PRO A 132 16.39 5.13 5.34
N PRO A 133 17.17 6.21 5.61
CA PRO A 133 17.97 6.90 4.60
C PRO A 133 19.26 6.13 4.24
N SER A 134 19.18 4.81 4.16
CA SER A 134 20.24 3.94 3.68
C SER A 134 20.00 3.59 2.20
N PRO A 135 21.03 3.57 1.35
CA PRO A 135 20.89 3.17 -0.05
C PRO A 135 20.16 1.84 -0.23
N GLN A 136 20.48 0.82 0.59
CA GLN A 136 19.87 -0.50 0.50
C GLN A 136 18.36 -0.48 0.78
N ALA A 137 17.92 0.25 1.81
CA ALA A 137 16.49 0.39 2.11
C ALA A 137 15.74 1.11 0.99
N HIS A 138 16.35 2.15 0.41
CA HIS A 138 15.78 2.87 -0.73
C HIS A 138 15.70 1.98 -1.99
N ILE A 139 16.75 1.23 -2.31
CA ILE A 139 16.77 0.26 -3.41
C ILE A 139 15.64 -0.76 -3.24
N TYR A 140 15.51 -1.33 -2.04
CA TYR A 140 14.44 -2.28 -1.74
C TYR A 140 13.06 -1.64 -1.88
N PHE A 141 12.87 -0.45 -1.31
CA PHE A 141 11.61 0.30 -1.38
C PHE A 141 11.21 0.60 -2.83
N PHE A 142 12.09 1.18 -3.64
CA PHE A 142 11.77 1.53 -5.03
C PHE A 142 11.56 0.31 -5.91
N THR A 143 12.31 -0.78 -5.69
CA THR A 143 12.06 -2.05 -6.39
C THR A 143 10.65 -2.57 -6.11
N LYS A 144 10.21 -2.52 -4.85
CA LYS A 144 8.87 -2.98 -4.47
C LYS A 144 7.77 -2.03 -4.90
N LEU A 145 8.01 -0.72 -4.85
CA LEU A 145 7.10 0.29 -5.37
C LEU A 145 6.90 0.14 -6.89
N TYR A 146 7.96 -0.10 -7.65
CA TYR A 146 7.90 -0.36 -9.08
C TYR A 146 6.99 -1.55 -9.39
N GLN A 147 7.23 -2.69 -8.73
CA GLN A 147 6.42 -3.90 -8.88
C GLN A 147 4.95 -3.63 -8.55
N GLN A 148 4.71 -2.92 -7.45
CA GLN A 148 3.36 -2.56 -7.01
C GLN A 148 2.63 -1.69 -8.05
N VAL A 149 3.25 -0.61 -8.54
CA VAL A 149 2.66 0.28 -9.56
C VAL A 149 2.44 -0.44 -10.89
N HIS A 150 3.36 -1.33 -11.27
CA HIS A 150 3.22 -2.14 -12.49
C HIS A 150 1.95 -3.00 -12.45
N ASP A 151 1.64 -3.57 -11.29
CA ASP A 151 0.51 -4.49 -11.08
C ASP A 151 -0.81 -3.77 -10.78
N PHE A 152 -0.81 -2.44 -10.65
CA PHE A 152 -2.04 -1.68 -10.44
C PHE A 152 -3.03 -1.84 -11.61
N PRO A 153 -4.35 -1.92 -11.32
CA PRO A 153 -5.37 -1.93 -12.35
C PRO A 153 -5.27 -0.71 -13.27
N MET A 154 -5.24 -0.91 -14.60
CA MET A 154 -5.13 0.17 -15.59
C MET A 154 -6.18 1.27 -15.43
N ARG A 155 -7.36 0.94 -14.91
CA ARG A 155 -8.45 1.89 -14.62
C ARG A 155 -8.15 2.91 -13.51
N LEU A 156 -7.07 2.72 -12.74
CA LEU A 156 -6.58 3.72 -11.78
C LEU A 156 -5.81 4.86 -12.46
N PHE A 157 -5.29 4.62 -13.66
CA PHE A 157 -4.55 5.59 -14.44
C PHE A 157 -5.51 6.35 -15.36
N ARG A 158 -5.30 7.66 -15.52
CA ARG A 158 -6.12 8.46 -16.43
C ARG A 158 -5.84 8.09 -17.90
N ALA A 159 -4.60 7.74 -18.19
CA ALA A 159 -4.15 7.29 -19.50
C ALA A 159 -3.05 6.22 -19.33
N PRO A 160 -2.90 5.25 -20.25
CA PRO A 160 -1.89 4.20 -20.14
C PRO A 160 -0.45 4.71 -19.99
N GLU A 161 -0.14 5.82 -20.66
CA GLU A 161 1.18 6.46 -20.68
C GLU A 161 1.59 6.95 -19.27
N GLN A 162 0.63 7.33 -18.43
CA GLN A 162 0.91 7.78 -17.07
C GLN A 162 1.52 6.68 -16.19
N ARG A 163 1.16 5.41 -16.45
CA ARG A 163 1.79 4.30 -15.75
C ARG A 163 3.26 4.22 -16.15
N GLU A 164 3.56 4.35 -17.45
CA GLU A 164 4.93 4.32 -17.96
C GLU A 164 5.76 5.49 -17.41
N ASP A 165 5.20 6.71 -17.41
CA ASP A 165 5.84 7.88 -16.80
C ASP A 165 6.17 7.66 -15.32
N MET A 166 5.23 7.08 -14.56
CA MET A 166 5.45 6.77 -13.14
C MET A 166 6.52 5.69 -12.96
N LEU A 167 6.49 4.62 -13.76
CA LEU A 167 7.50 3.57 -13.71
C LEU A 167 8.89 4.10 -14.07
N HIS A 168 8.99 5.01 -15.03
CA HIS A 168 10.24 5.70 -15.37
C HIS A 168 10.75 6.55 -14.20
N ALA A 169 9.89 7.36 -13.59
CA ALA A 169 10.27 8.16 -12.42
C ALA A 169 10.76 7.31 -11.23
N ILE A 170 10.12 6.16 -10.99
CA ILE A 170 10.56 5.21 -9.96
C ILE A 170 11.90 4.57 -10.33
N GLN A 171 12.11 4.23 -11.60
CA GLN A 171 13.38 3.68 -12.09
C GLN A 171 14.52 4.69 -11.93
N ASP A 172 14.29 5.96 -12.27
CA ASP A 172 15.30 7.01 -12.09
C ASP A 172 15.67 7.19 -10.60
N ALA A 173 14.69 7.13 -9.69
CA ALA A 173 14.94 7.16 -8.24
C ALA A 173 15.70 5.92 -7.74
N LEU A 174 15.41 4.75 -8.32
CA LEU A 174 16.14 3.50 -8.05
C LEU A 174 17.60 3.59 -8.51
N ASP A 175 17.84 4.08 -9.73
CA ASP A 175 19.17 4.24 -10.29
C ASP A 175 20.01 5.21 -9.44
N ASN A 176 19.41 6.32 -8.99
CA ASN A 176 20.04 7.24 -8.05
C ASN A 176 20.44 6.56 -6.72
N ALA A 177 19.58 5.69 -6.19
CA ALA A 177 19.88 4.95 -4.96
C ALA A 177 21.02 3.93 -5.15
N VAL A 178 21.08 3.26 -6.32
CA VAL A 178 22.17 2.34 -6.67
C VAL A 178 23.50 3.08 -6.83
N ILE A 179 23.51 4.25 -7.47
CA ILE A 179 24.72 5.08 -7.60
C ILE A 179 25.28 5.47 -6.23
N LEU A 180 24.42 5.73 -5.24
CA LEU A 180 24.84 6.07 -3.87
C LEU A 180 25.33 4.86 -3.05
N GLU A 181 25.01 3.63 -3.47
CA GLU A 181 25.49 2.41 -2.82
C GLU A 181 26.93 2.05 -3.25
N GLY A 182 27.28 2.30 -4.51
CA GLY A 182 28.57 1.96 -5.13
C GLY A 182 29.70 2.93 -4.81
#